data_AF-A0AAN4MKF5-F1
#
_entry.id   AF-A0AAN4MKF5-F1
#
_cell.length_a   1.000
_cell.length_b   1.000
_cell.length_c   1.000
_cell.angle_alpha   90.00
_cell.angle_beta   90.00
_cell.angle_gamma   90.00
#
_symmetry.space_group_name_H-M   'P 1'
#
loop_
_entity.id
_entity.type
_entity.pdbx_description
1 polymer ?
#
loop_
_entity_poly.entity_id
_entity_poly.type
_entity_poly.pdbx_seq_one_letter_code
_entity_poly.pdbx_strand_id
1 'polypeptide(L)' 'MIDKNSQAKGYGTKVLQIAIDEMAAKGAKRIRTMYKSSNYVTGKLYKKMGFRETGEYDECGDIILELNISN' A
#
# COMPACT_ATOMS: atom_id res chain seq x y z
N MET A 1 -10.60 -2.03 -3.56
CA MET A 1 -11.37 -2.25 -2.31
C MET A 1 -11.75 -3.73 -2.21
N ILE A 2 -11.63 -4.33 -1.03
CA ILE A 2 -12.11 -5.70 -0.77
C ILE A 2 -13.51 -5.62 -0.16
N ASP A 3 -14.42 -6.46 -0.64
CA ASP A 3 -15.78 -6.56 -0.10
C ASP A 3 -15.78 -6.75 1.42
N LYS A 4 -16.73 -6.12 2.12
CA LYS A 4 -16.79 -6.11 3.60
C LYS A 4 -16.83 -7.51 4.19
N ASN A 5 -17.55 -8.45 3.58
CA ASN A 5 -17.66 -9.84 4.04
C ASN A 5 -16.41 -10.69 3.74
N SER A 6 -15.49 -10.12 2.96
CA SER A 6 -14.23 -10.72 2.54
C SER A 6 -13.02 -10.07 3.22
N GLN A 7 -13.22 -9.07 4.09
CA GLN A 7 -12.14 -8.45 4.87
C GLN A 7 -11.62 -9.40 5.97
N ALA A 8 -10.46 -9.07 6.54
CA ALA A 8 -9.77 -9.86 7.59
C ALA A 8 -9.38 -11.31 7.23
N LYS A 9 -9.56 -11.75 5.98
CA LYS A 9 -9.20 -13.09 5.48
C LYS A 9 -7.84 -13.13 4.76
N GLY A 10 -7.05 -12.07 4.84
CA GLY A 10 -5.76 -11.96 4.16
C GLY A 10 -5.83 -11.59 2.67
N TYR A 11 -7.02 -11.47 2.08
CA TYR A 11 -7.16 -11.09 0.66
C TYR A 11 -6.54 -9.73 0.31
N GLY A 12 -6.62 -8.75 1.22
CA GLY A 12 -5.97 -7.45 1.02
C GLY A 12 -4.46 -7.57 0.83
N THR A 13 -3.81 -8.43 1.61
CA THR A 13 -2.37 -8.73 1.46
C THR A 13 -2.08 -9.41 0.13
N LYS A 14 -2.87 -10.43 -0.24
CA LYS A 14 -2.64 -11.20 -1.47
C LYS A 14 -2.82 -10.36 -2.73
N VAL A 15 -3.89 -9.56 -2.80
CA VAL A 15 -4.16 -8.66 -3.93
C VAL A 15 -3.09 -7.57 -4.03
N LEU A 16 -2.66 -7.01 -2.90
CA LEU A 16 -1.61 -6.00 -2.89
C LEU A 16 -0.26 -6.56 -3.38
N GLN A 17 0.10 -7.78 -2.97
CA GLN A 17 1.32 -8.44 -3.46
C GLN A 17 1.26 -8.65 -4.98
N ILE A 18 0.14 -9.18 -5.51
CA ILE A 18 -0.03 -9.37 -6.95
C ILE A 18 0.13 -8.04 -7.70
N ALA A 19 -0.46 -6.96 -7.20
CA ALA A 19 -0.33 -5.63 -7.82
C ALA A 19 1.12 -5.12 -7.82
N ILE A 20 1.86 -5.32 -6.71
CA ILE A 20 3.29 -4.96 -6.61
C ILE A 20 4.10 -5.76 -7.63
N ASP A 21 3.88 -7.07 -7.70
CA ASP A 21 4.60 -7.97 -8.61
C ASP A 21 4.35 -7.59 -10.08
N GLU A 22 3.10 -7.27 -10.44
CA GLU A 22 2.75 -6.79 -11.79
C GLU A 22 3.42 -5.46 -12.14
N MET A 23 3.45 -4.51 -11.20
CA MET A 23 4.11 -3.21 -11.40
C MET A 23 5.63 -3.40 -11.53
N ALA A 24 6.23 -4.24 -10.69
CA ALA A 24 7.65 -4.56 -10.75
C ALA A 24 8.02 -5.24 -12.08
N ALA A 25 7.21 -6.19 -12.55
CA ALA A 25 7.40 -6.86 -13.85
C ALA A 25 7.33 -5.87 -15.03
N LYS A 26 6.55 -4.79 -14.90
CA LYS A 26 6.49 -3.69 -15.89
C LYS A 26 7.63 -2.67 -15.75
N GLY A 27 8.60 -2.91 -14.85
CA GLY A 27 9.77 -2.07 -14.67
C GLY A 27 9.57 -0.89 -13.71
N ALA A 28 8.50 -0.88 -12.91
CA ALA A 28 8.34 0.15 -11.89
C ALA A 28 9.50 0.13 -10.89
N LYS A 29 10.11 1.29 -10.65
CA LYS A 29 11.20 1.46 -9.67
C LYS A 29 10.69 1.94 -8.31
N ARG A 30 9.52 2.58 -8.32
CA ARG A 30 8.89 3.13 -7.12
C ARG A 30 7.37 3.05 -7.27
N ILE A 31 6.71 2.58 -6.21
CA ILE A 31 5.25 2.51 -6.10
C ILE A 31 4.85 3.43 -4.95
N ARG A 32 3.87 4.32 -5.18
CA ARG A 32 3.32 5.22 -4.17
C ARG A 32 1.85 4.92 -3.91
N THR A 33 1.45 5.05 -2.65
CA THR A 33 0.06 4.93 -2.20
C THR A 33 -0.17 5.88 -1.03
N MET A 34 -1.43 6.05 -0.64
CA MET A 34 -1.80 6.85 0.52
C MET A 34 -2.88 6.18 1.37
N TYR A 35 -3.00 6.60 2.62
CA TYR A 35 -4.09 6.20 3.50
C TYR A 35 -4.46 7.34 4.46
N LYS A 36 -5.75 7.39 4.82
CA LYS A 36 -6.24 8.26 5.89
C LYS A 36 -5.53 7.94 7.20
N SER A 37 -5.05 8.95 7.93
CA SER A 37 -4.43 8.77 9.25
C SER A 37 -5.35 8.05 10.26
N SER A 38 -6.67 8.19 10.12
CA SER A 38 -7.66 7.47 10.92
C SER A 38 -7.76 5.97 10.59
N ASN A 39 -7.22 5.51 9.46
CA ASN A 39 -7.27 4.12 9.00
C ASN A 39 -5.97 3.36 9.31
N TYR A 40 -5.73 3.16 10.61
CA TYR A 40 -4.55 2.48 11.14
C TYR A 40 -4.36 1.04 10.61
N VAL A 41 -5.46 0.35 10.30
CA VAL A 41 -5.43 -1.03 9.76
C VAL A 41 -4.76 -1.04 8.39
N THR A 42 -5.10 -0.07 7.54
CA THR A 42 -4.53 0.04 6.19
C THR A 42 -3.06 0.46 6.26
N GLY A 43 -2.72 1.42 7.11
CA GLY A 43 -1.32 1.81 7.34
C GLY A 43 -0.45 0.63 7.79
N LYS A 44 -0.94 -0.21 8.71
CA LYS A 44 -0.23 -1.41 9.17
C LYS A 44 -0.04 -2.43 8.04
N LEU A 45 -1.03 -2.61 7.17
CA LEU A 45 -0.93 -3.49 6.01
C LEU A 45 0.17 -3.04 5.05
N TYR A 46 0.18 -1.75 4.68
CA TYR A 46 1.20 -1.21 3.76
C TYR A 46 2.61 -1.32 4.35
N LYS A 47 2.78 -0.96 5.63
CA LYS A 47 4.08 -1.08 6.33
C LYS A 47 4.58 -2.54 6.36
N LYS A 48 3.68 -3.51 6.60
CA LYS A 48 4.01 -4.94 6.54
C LYS A 48 4.50 -5.39 5.15
N MET A 49 4.08 -4.70 4.09
CA MET A 49 4.46 -4.99 2.71
C MET A 49 5.67 -4.20 2.23
N GLY A 50 6.38 -3.52 3.14
CA GLY A 50 7.63 -2.82 2.85
C GLY A 50 7.45 -1.35 2.44
N PHE A 51 6.21 -0.84 2.38
CA PHE A 51 5.99 0.59 2.19
C PHE A 51 6.49 1.38 3.40
N ARG A 52 7.09 2.54 3.13
CA ARG A 52 7.59 3.48 4.14
C ARG A 52 6.89 4.82 3.96
N GLU A 53 6.47 5.42 5.07
CA GLU A 53 5.92 6.78 5.04
C GLU A 53 6.99 7.75 4.56
N THR A 54 6.61 8.66 3.66
CA THR A 54 7.54 9.66 3.10
C THR A 54 7.68 10.89 3.98
N GLY A 55 6.77 11.07 4.96
CA GLY A 55 6.61 12.30 5.73
C GLY A 55 5.77 13.37 4.99
N GLU A 56 5.33 13.07 3.77
CA GLU A 56 4.43 13.91 2.98
C GLU A 56 2.96 13.57 3.27
N TYR A 57 2.10 14.57 3.14
CA TYR A 57 0.64 14.44 3.21
C TYR A 57 0.04 14.98 1.91
N ASP A 58 -1.07 14.40 1.47
CA ASP A 58 -1.84 14.99 0.36
C ASP A 58 -2.66 16.21 0.83
N GLU A 59 -3.37 16.86 -0.11
CA GLU A 59 -4.21 18.04 0.17
C GLU A 59 -5.34 17.77 1.19
N CYS A 60 -5.72 16.50 1.36
CA CYS A 60 -6.75 16.05 2.28
C CYS A 60 -6.18 15.54 3.63
N GLY A 61 -4.86 15.56 3.82
CA GLY A 61 -4.18 15.05 5.00
C GLY A 61 -3.96 13.54 5.02
N ASP A 62 -4.10 12.85 3.88
CA ASP A 62 -3.78 11.42 3.76
C ASP A 62 -2.26 11.23 3.75
N ILE A 63 -1.80 10.22 4.49
CA ILE A 63 -0.37 9.92 4.66
C ILE A 63 0.14 9.21 3.41
N ILE A 64 1.21 9.74 2.81
CA ILE A 64 1.84 9.16 1.62
C ILE A 64 2.89 8.14 2.04
N LEU A 65 2.91 6.99 1.36
CA LEU A 65 3.94 5.97 1.48
C LEU A 65 4.52 5.61 0.12
N GLU A 66 5.77 5.14 0.15
CA GLU A 66 6.45 4.59 -1.01
C GLU A 66 7.10 3.24 -0.74
N LEU A 67 7.12 2.42 -1.78
CA LEU A 67 7.86 1.18 -1.87
C LEU A 67 8.86 1.33 -3.01
N ASN A 68 10.15 1.17 -2.70
CA ASN A 68 11.22 1.16 -3.69
C ASN A 68 11.45 -0.30 -4.13
N ILE A 69 11.36 -0.55 -5.44
CA ILE A 69 11.58 -1.86 -6.02
C ILE A 69 13.05 -1.94 -6.43
N SER A 70 13.84 -2.66 -5.62
CA SER A 70 15.21 -2.99 -5.94
C SER A 70 15.22 -4.18 -6.90
N ASN A 71 15.73 -3.97 -8.11
CA ASN A 71 16.02 -5.04 -9.08
C ASN A 71 17.23 -5.86 -8.63
#